data_AF-A0A1F9NQ94-F1
#
_entry.id   AF-A0A1F9NQ94-F1
#
_cell.length_a   1.000
_cell.length_b   1.000
_cell.length_c   1.000
_cell.angle_alpha   90.00
_cell.angle_beta   90.00
_cell.angle_gamma   90.00
#
_symmetry.space_group_name_H-M   'P 1'
#
loop_
_entity.id
_entity.type
_entity.pdbx_description
1 polymer ?
#
loop_
_entity_poly.entity_id
_entity_poly.type
_entity_poly.pdbx_seq_one_letter_code
_entity_poly.pdbx_strand_id
1 'polypeptide(L)'
;MNMPFSADNCRIAIEKQGSPRYTRMSFPVHCGIFTEMATDSFVFHFNLNAEIIRARMKGSVWAHPHEWLKRTRGDDWVYYSTGGYTGVFEATGEYYLPNFAYPTNNLLGGHPFTHKEIAGLTQSWHDRLVRAGERMPQASAAEKSFLTAALANTPSLLADRARELADIIGGRISVLPPDARHVDYNLVPLTIAEGCLYKCRFCKVKNSAPFREKTRDEIRLQLARLKSLYARDLVNYNALFLGEHDALQASPELILFAMDEAFREFDFADSVIDGHRIFLFGSVTSLLNAPERLFQELDRRPGFTFINIGLESADGETLARLGKPVSVREIGDAFTRIQKINESYSNIEMTANFVMADDLPGNHYPAILHLIRDRLTHHRPKGTVYFSPLAFSQPSRARLFDFNRLKVASRLPTFLYIIQRL
;
A
#
# COMPACT_ATOMS: atom_id res chain seq x y z
N MET A 1 47.09 7.47 24.95
CA MET A 1 45.68 7.91 24.88
C MET A 1 45.61 9.16 24.04
N ASN A 2 45.02 9.07 22.86
CA ASN A 2 44.42 10.15 22.06
C ASN A 2 43.97 9.50 20.74
N MET A 3 42.77 8.91 20.73
CA MET A 3 42.10 8.68 19.45
C MET A 3 41.53 10.03 19.00
N PRO A 4 41.77 10.46 17.75
CA PRO A 4 41.13 11.67 17.25
C PRO A 4 39.62 11.41 17.21
N PHE A 5 38.84 12.38 17.72
CA PHE A 5 37.41 12.45 17.46
C PHE A 5 37.23 12.47 15.93
N SER A 6 36.86 11.33 15.34
CA SER A 6 36.36 11.31 13.97
C SER A 6 35.06 12.09 13.98
N ALA A 7 35.08 13.32 13.47
CA ALA A 7 33.85 14.03 13.17
C ALA A 7 33.03 13.14 12.24
N ASP A 8 31.83 12.75 12.67
CA ASP A 8 30.90 11.95 11.89
C ASP A 8 30.63 12.70 10.58
N ASN A 9 31.09 12.18 9.44
CA ASN A 9 31.06 12.90 8.17
C ASN A 9 29.62 12.98 7.67
N CYS A 10 29.00 14.16 7.76
CA CYS A 10 27.66 14.38 7.23
C CYS A 10 27.70 14.92 5.79
N ARG A 11 26.96 14.30 4.88
CA ARG A 11 26.69 14.81 3.53
C ARG A 11 25.19 14.95 3.30
N ILE A 12 24.82 16.01 2.59
CA ILE A 12 23.46 16.24 2.11
C ILE A 12 23.49 16.30 0.58
N ALA A 13 22.61 15.54 -0.06
CA ALA A 13 22.33 15.60 -1.49
C ALA A 13 20.89 16.07 -1.67
N ILE A 14 20.72 17.37 -1.96
CA ILE A 14 19.43 18.03 -2.16
C ILE A 14 18.87 17.62 -3.53
N GLU A 15 17.56 17.37 -3.58
CA GLU A 15 16.80 17.08 -4.81
C GLU A 15 17.43 15.97 -5.68
N LYS A 16 17.94 14.94 -5.02
CA LYS A 16 18.43 13.72 -5.64
C LYS A 16 17.32 13.09 -6.48
N GLN A 17 17.63 12.85 -7.74
CA GLN A 17 16.72 12.21 -8.68
C GLN A 17 16.74 10.69 -8.45
N GLY A 18 15.61 10.15 -8.02
CA GLY A 18 15.37 8.72 -7.92
C GLY A 18 14.97 8.11 -9.26
N SER A 19 14.43 6.89 -9.20
CA SER A 19 13.85 6.25 -10.39
C SER A 19 12.58 6.99 -10.83
N PRO A 20 12.38 7.21 -12.14
CA PRO A 20 11.09 7.68 -12.66
C PRO A 20 10.05 6.56 -12.72
N ARG A 21 10.39 5.32 -12.35
CA ARG A 21 9.49 4.16 -12.45
C ARG A 21 9.59 3.25 -11.23
N TYR A 22 8.45 2.76 -10.77
CA TYR A 22 8.40 1.63 -9.84
C TYR A 22 8.84 0.35 -10.55
N THR A 23 10.08 -0.05 -10.31
CA THR A 23 10.68 -1.27 -10.84
C THR A 23 10.94 -2.26 -9.71
N ARG A 24 10.54 -3.51 -9.89
CA ARG A 24 10.84 -4.57 -8.93
C ARG A 24 12.29 -4.98 -9.06
N MET A 25 13.10 -4.64 -8.06
CA MET A 25 14.52 -4.95 -8.03
C MET A 25 14.91 -5.53 -6.67
N SER A 26 15.94 -6.38 -6.67
CA SER A 26 16.49 -7.01 -5.45
C SER A 26 17.35 -6.08 -4.59
N PHE A 27 17.46 -4.82 -5.01
CA PHE A 27 18.11 -3.74 -4.27
C PHE A 27 17.14 -2.55 -4.11
N PRO A 28 17.26 -1.77 -3.03
CA PRO A 28 16.28 -0.75 -2.70
C PRO A 28 16.44 0.44 -3.63
N VAL A 29 15.39 0.72 -4.39
CA VAL A 29 15.32 1.89 -5.29
C VAL A 29 14.21 2.80 -4.82
N HIS A 30 14.53 4.08 -4.63
CA HIS A 30 13.54 5.11 -4.36
C HIS A 30 13.07 5.73 -5.67
N CYS A 31 11.78 5.99 -5.78
CA CYS A 31 11.21 6.68 -6.94
C CYS A 31 10.94 8.15 -6.59
N GLY A 32 11.04 9.03 -7.59
CA GLY A 32 10.84 10.47 -7.41
C GLY A 32 12.04 11.24 -6.87
N ILE A 33 11.83 12.51 -6.54
CA ILE A 33 12.84 13.48 -6.09
C ILE A 33 12.83 13.55 -4.56
N PHE A 34 14.01 13.49 -3.96
CA PHE A 34 14.15 13.49 -2.50
C PHE A 34 15.47 14.13 -2.08
N THR A 35 15.57 14.54 -0.82
CA THR A 35 16.85 14.91 -0.23
C THR A 35 17.41 13.75 0.57
N GLU A 36 18.67 13.40 0.34
CA GLU A 36 19.39 12.38 1.11
C GLU A 36 20.35 13.04 2.08
N MET A 37 20.26 12.69 3.35
CA MET A 37 21.25 13.03 4.38
C MET A 37 21.92 11.76 4.87
N ALA A 38 23.24 11.71 4.81
CA ALA A 38 24.01 10.54 5.20
C ALA A 38 25.15 10.94 6.14
N THR A 39 25.27 10.21 7.25
CA THR A 39 26.41 10.25 8.17
C THR A 39 27.19 8.94 8.11
N ASP A 40 28.21 8.74 8.93
CA ASP A 40 28.87 7.42 9.03
C ASP A 40 27.97 6.40 9.74
N SER A 41 26.95 6.87 10.47
CA SER A 41 26.07 6.03 11.29
C SER A 41 24.68 5.79 10.70
N PHE A 42 24.15 6.66 9.82
CA PHE A 42 22.81 6.51 9.26
C PHE A 42 22.64 7.13 7.87
N VAL A 43 21.50 6.81 7.23
CA VAL A 43 21.00 7.47 6.02
C VAL A 43 19.52 7.78 6.20
N PHE A 44 19.14 9.05 6.01
CA PHE A 44 17.76 9.53 5.99
C PHE A 44 17.40 10.09 4.62
N HIS A 45 16.19 9.79 4.18
CA HIS A 45 15.58 10.40 2.99
C HIS A 45 14.42 11.28 3.41
N PHE A 46 14.34 12.44 2.79
CA PHE A 46 13.32 13.44 3.02
C PHE A 46 12.63 13.78 1.72
N ASN A 47 11.32 13.99 1.80
CA ASN A 47 10.52 14.41 0.66
C ASN A 47 10.71 15.91 0.36
N LEU A 48 9.97 16.44 -0.62
CA LEU A 48 10.09 17.86 -1.01
C LEU A 48 9.51 18.83 0.04
N ASN A 49 8.81 18.34 1.05
CA ASN A 49 8.40 19.12 2.23
C ASN A 49 9.39 19.01 3.40
N ALA A 50 10.57 18.42 3.15
CA ALA A 50 11.59 18.11 4.15
C ALA A 50 11.09 17.19 5.28
N GLU A 51 10.08 16.36 5.01
CA GLU A 51 9.57 15.36 5.94
C GLU A 51 10.34 14.06 5.76
N ILE A 52 10.72 13.39 6.86
CA ILE A 52 11.39 12.10 6.77
C ILE A 52 10.44 11.05 6.15
N ILE A 53 10.95 10.33 5.15
CA ILE A 53 10.22 9.28 4.43
C ILE A 53 10.91 7.92 4.48
N ARG A 54 12.24 7.88 4.61
CA ARG A 54 12.99 6.62 4.80
C ARG A 54 14.15 6.80 5.75
N ALA A 55 14.50 5.73 6.45
CA ALA A 55 15.63 5.71 7.36
C ALA A 55 16.32 4.34 7.37
N ARG A 56 17.63 4.33 7.58
CA ARG A 56 18.39 3.13 7.95
C ARG A 56 19.64 3.50 8.74
N MET A 57 20.13 2.58 9.56
CA MET A 57 21.47 2.68 10.14
C MET A 57 22.53 2.14 9.17
N LYS A 58 23.80 2.46 9.44
CA LYS A 58 24.99 1.91 8.77
C LYS A 58 25.79 1.02 9.72
N GLY A 59 26.70 0.24 9.15
CA GLY A 59 27.60 -0.64 9.88
C GLY A 59 26.94 -1.92 10.39
N SER A 60 27.67 -2.65 11.23
CA SER A 60 27.28 -3.98 11.73
C SER A 60 26.07 -3.98 12.67
N VAL A 61 25.59 -2.79 13.08
CA VAL A 61 24.41 -2.63 13.94
C VAL A 61 23.10 -2.78 13.14
N TRP A 62 23.17 -2.65 11.81
CA TRP A 62 22.01 -2.79 10.94
C TRP A 62 21.97 -4.18 10.30
N ALA A 63 20.84 -4.87 10.39
CA ALA A 63 20.72 -6.28 10.03
C ALA A 63 21.19 -6.59 8.61
N HIS A 64 20.85 -5.75 7.63
CA HIS A 64 21.27 -5.92 6.25
C HIS A 64 21.25 -4.59 5.48
N PRO A 65 22.26 -4.27 4.65
CA PRO A 65 22.38 -2.95 3.98
C PRO A 65 21.20 -2.62 3.05
N HIS A 66 20.49 -3.63 2.55
CA HIS A 66 19.31 -3.45 1.70
C HIS A 66 17.98 -3.35 2.47
N GLU A 67 17.98 -3.43 3.81
CA GLU A 67 16.76 -3.31 4.63
C GLU A 67 16.57 -1.89 5.15
N TRP A 68 15.35 -1.37 5.07
CA TRP A 68 15.08 0.05 5.21
C TRP A 68 13.75 0.26 5.96
N LEU A 69 13.69 1.32 6.75
CA LEU A 69 12.44 1.85 7.26
C LEU A 69 11.84 2.80 6.24
N LYS A 70 10.52 2.74 6.07
CA LYS A 70 9.71 3.71 5.35
C LYS A 70 8.66 4.27 6.30
N ARG A 71 8.48 5.59 6.29
CA ARG A 71 7.39 6.25 7.01
C ARG A 71 6.21 6.45 6.07
N THR A 72 5.01 6.06 6.49
CA THR A 72 3.76 6.29 5.74
C THR A 72 3.23 7.71 5.95
N ARG A 73 2.27 8.14 5.13
CA ARG A 73 1.59 9.43 5.32
C ARG A 73 0.69 9.45 6.57
N GLY A 74 0.20 8.30 7.03
CA GLY A 74 -0.49 8.14 8.32
C GLY A 74 0.44 7.97 9.53
N ASP A 75 1.72 8.27 9.36
CA ASP A 75 2.75 8.30 10.42
C ASP A 75 3.12 6.94 11.01
N ASP A 76 2.93 5.86 10.24
CA ASP A 76 3.45 4.54 10.61
C ASP A 76 4.86 4.31 10.07
N TRP A 77 5.65 3.55 10.81
CA TRP A 77 6.90 2.98 10.32
C TRP A 77 6.69 1.56 9.78
N VAL A 78 7.17 1.32 8.57
CA VAL A 78 7.22 0.01 7.91
C VAL A 78 8.67 -0.40 7.74
N TYR A 79 9.05 -1.56 8.28
CA TYR A 79 10.37 -2.14 8.08
C TYR A 79 10.35 -3.14 6.93
N TYR A 80 11.06 -2.80 5.85
CA TYR A 80 11.21 -3.67 4.69
C TYR A 80 12.44 -4.55 4.89
N SER A 81 12.19 -5.81 5.27
CA SER A 81 13.25 -6.82 5.40
C SER A 81 13.46 -7.54 4.07
N THR A 82 14.66 -8.07 3.84
CA THR A 82 14.93 -9.00 2.73
C THR A 82 14.20 -10.34 2.90
N GLY A 83 13.65 -10.58 4.10
CA GLY A 83 13.00 -11.82 4.51
C GLY A 83 13.92 -13.04 4.56
N GLY A 84 15.22 -12.90 4.30
CA GLY A 84 16.15 -14.03 4.28
C GLY A 84 15.71 -15.15 3.33
N TYR A 85 15.78 -16.41 3.78
CA TYR A 85 15.42 -17.60 2.98
C TYR A 85 13.90 -17.89 2.90
N THR A 86 13.03 -16.93 3.20
CA THR A 86 11.57 -17.17 3.34
C THR A 86 10.77 -17.17 2.04
N GLY A 87 11.43 -17.01 0.89
CA GLY A 87 10.76 -16.99 -0.41
C GLY A 87 9.80 -15.82 -0.57
N VAL A 88 10.22 -14.62 -0.12
CA VAL A 88 9.37 -13.41 -0.11
C VAL A 88 8.83 -13.12 -1.50
N PHE A 89 9.70 -13.11 -2.51
CA PHE A 89 9.30 -12.80 -3.88
C PHE A 89 8.30 -13.83 -4.41
N GLU A 90 8.53 -15.11 -4.14
CA GLU A 90 7.62 -16.18 -4.49
C GLU A 90 6.28 -16.02 -3.76
N ALA A 91 6.26 -15.55 -2.52
CA ALA A 91 5.03 -15.46 -1.75
C ALA A 91 4.23 -14.17 -2.04
N THR A 92 4.88 -13.01 -2.14
CA THR A 92 4.22 -11.69 -2.22
C THR A 92 4.38 -11.03 -3.60
N GLY A 93 5.31 -11.54 -4.43
CA GLY A 93 5.71 -10.91 -5.68
C GLY A 93 6.63 -9.71 -5.50
N GLU A 94 7.08 -9.43 -4.28
CA GLU A 94 7.98 -8.33 -3.93
C GLU A 94 9.28 -8.84 -3.31
N TYR A 95 10.40 -8.14 -3.53
CA TYR A 95 11.71 -8.55 -2.98
C TYR A 95 11.88 -8.26 -1.48
N TYR A 96 11.00 -7.45 -0.92
CA TYR A 96 11.06 -7.04 0.48
C TYR A 96 9.75 -7.36 1.20
N LEU A 97 9.87 -7.92 2.39
CA LEU A 97 8.75 -8.23 3.26
C LEU A 97 8.43 -7.01 4.12
N PRO A 98 7.23 -6.40 3.99
CA PRO A 98 6.82 -5.35 4.90
C PRO A 98 6.54 -5.93 6.28
N ASN A 99 7.16 -5.34 7.30
CA ASN A 99 6.90 -5.60 8.70
C ASN A 99 6.38 -4.32 9.33
N PHE A 100 5.39 -4.43 10.21
CA PHE A 100 4.74 -3.27 10.81
C PHE A 100 4.90 -3.27 12.33
N ALA A 101 4.85 -2.07 12.92
CA ALA A 101 4.83 -1.90 14.37
C ALA A 101 3.47 -2.25 14.99
N TYR A 102 2.44 -2.49 14.17
CA TYR A 102 1.09 -2.86 14.58
C TYR A 102 0.75 -4.31 14.18
N PRO A 103 -0.22 -4.95 14.87
CA PRO A 103 -0.70 -6.29 14.49
C PRO A 103 -1.26 -6.33 13.07
N THR A 104 -0.80 -7.30 12.27
CA THR A 104 -1.28 -7.55 10.89
C THR A 104 -1.42 -9.06 10.64
N ASN A 105 -1.85 -9.43 9.44
CA ASN A 105 -2.05 -10.81 8.98
C ASN A 105 -0.78 -11.48 8.40
N ASN A 106 0.44 -10.99 8.69
CA ASN A 106 1.68 -11.51 8.10
C ASN A 106 1.94 -12.99 8.48
N LEU A 107 2.16 -13.86 7.47
CA LEU A 107 2.55 -15.27 7.64
C LEU A 107 4.06 -15.51 7.63
N LEU A 108 4.81 -14.69 6.90
CA LEU A 108 6.23 -14.90 6.60
C LEU A 108 7.12 -14.48 7.79
N GLY A 109 6.55 -13.74 8.72
CA GLY A 109 7.12 -13.49 10.05
C GLY A 109 8.07 -12.29 10.10
N GLY A 110 8.68 -12.15 11.29
CA GLY A 110 9.53 -11.03 11.69
C GLY A 110 8.86 -10.14 12.73
N HIS A 111 9.57 -9.82 13.81
CA HIS A 111 9.20 -8.74 14.72
C HIS A 111 10.33 -7.70 14.78
N PRO A 112 10.76 -7.11 13.65
CA PRO A 112 11.91 -6.20 13.60
C PRO A 112 11.82 -5.06 14.62
N PHE A 113 10.62 -4.60 14.93
CA PHE A 113 10.40 -3.55 15.93
C PHE A 113 10.68 -3.96 17.39
N THR A 114 10.91 -5.24 17.69
CA THR A 114 11.42 -5.66 19.01
C THR A 114 12.93 -5.52 19.12
N HIS A 115 13.63 -5.34 17.99
CA HIS A 115 15.07 -5.15 17.95
C HIS A 115 15.41 -3.69 18.30
N LYS A 116 16.42 -3.51 19.17
CA LYS A 116 16.76 -2.21 19.77
C LYS A 116 17.22 -1.19 18.72
N GLU A 117 17.89 -1.64 17.68
CA GLU A 117 18.40 -0.83 16.59
C GLU A 117 17.27 -0.21 15.75
N ILE A 118 16.20 -0.96 15.49
CA ILE A 118 15.05 -0.51 14.70
C ILE A 118 14.14 0.36 15.57
N ALA A 119 13.76 -0.14 16.75
CA ALA A 119 12.96 0.63 17.70
C ALA A 119 13.66 1.96 18.07
N GLY A 120 14.94 1.89 18.41
CA GLY A 120 15.77 3.05 18.72
C GLY A 120 15.82 4.05 17.58
N LEU A 121 15.95 3.61 16.32
CA LEU A 121 15.96 4.54 15.20
C LEU A 121 14.60 5.24 15.03
N THR A 122 13.49 4.50 15.07
CA THR A 122 12.14 5.09 14.93
C THR A 122 11.79 6.10 16.02
N GLN A 123 12.34 5.94 17.22
CA GLN A 123 12.10 6.83 18.36
C GLN A 123 13.06 8.03 18.42
N SER A 124 14.26 7.92 17.83
CA SER A 124 15.33 8.92 18.00
C SER A 124 15.82 9.58 16.69
N TRP A 125 15.15 9.34 15.56
CA TRP A 125 15.59 9.89 14.27
C TRP A 125 15.69 11.42 14.28
N HIS A 126 14.78 12.12 14.99
CA HIS A 126 14.79 13.59 15.05
C HIS A 126 15.95 14.11 15.89
N ASP A 127 16.22 13.52 17.07
CA ASP A 127 17.40 13.85 17.87
C ASP A 127 18.71 13.60 17.11
N ARG A 128 18.75 12.55 16.28
CA ARG A 128 19.90 12.26 15.41
C ARG A 128 20.06 13.33 14.33
N LEU A 129 18.96 13.79 13.74
CA LEU A 129 18.95 14.89 12.77
C LEU A 129 19.47 16.20 13.41
N VAL A 130 19.00 16.53 14.62
CA VAL A 130 19.47 17.70 15.40
C VAL A 130 21.00 17.65 15.57
N ARG A 131 21.51 16.56 16.15
CA ARG A 131 22.95 16.39 16.38
C ARG A 131 23.79 16.39 15.11
N ALA A 132 23.25 15.85 14.02
CA ALA A 132 23.96 15.84 12.75
C ALA A 132 23.98 17.23 12.10
N GLY A 133 22.91 18.02 12.23
CA GLY A 133 22.85 19.42 11.78
C GLY A 133 23.85 20.32 12.52
N GLU A 134 24.00 20.15 13.84
CA GLU A 134 24.99 20.89 14.66
C GLU A 134 26.45 20.68 14.21
N ARG A 135 26.73 19.55 13.56
CA ARG A 135 28.07 19.14 13.12
C ARG A 135 28.40 19.58 11.69
N MET A 136 27.58 20.45 11.08
CA MET A 136 27.79 20.96 9.72
C MET A 136 28.13 22.47 9.69
N PRO A 137 29.27 22.91 10.27
CA PRO A 137 29.62 24.33 10.31
C PRO A 137 29.88 24.94 8.91
N GLN A 138 30.20 24.10 7.92
CA GLN A 138 30.48 24.51 6.54
C GLN A 138 29.33 24.22 5.56
N ALA A 139 28.09 24.05 6.05
CA ALA A 139 26.92 23.86 5.19
C ALA A 139 26.70 25.07 4.26
N SER A 140 26.42 24.79 3.00
CA SER A 140 25.97 25.77 2.01
C SER A 140 24.63 26.41 2.40
N ALA A 141 24.25 27.51 1.74
CA ALA A 141 22.97 28.17 2.00
C ALA A 141 21.76 27.25 1.75
N ALA A 142 21.83 26.43 0.70
CA ALA A 142 20.78 25.45 0.38
C ALA A 142 20.67 24.36 1.44
N GLU A 143 21.80 23.81 1.91
CA GLU A 143 21.84 22.81 2.99
C GLU A 143 21.31 23.37 4.30
N LYS A 144 21.67 24.62 4.64
CA LYS A 144 21.14 25.31 5.82
C LYS A 144 19.62 25.47 5.73
N SER A 145 19.11 25.92 4.59
CA SER A 145 17.67 26.06 4.36
C SER A 145 16.94 24.72 4.47
N PHE A 146 17.51 23.65 3.91
CA PHE A 146 16.96 22.31 4.03
C PHE A 146 16.97 21.84 5.49
N LEU A 147 18.09 21.97 6.20
CA LEU A 147 18.21 21.56 7.61
C LEU A 147 17.21 22.30 8.49
N THR A 148 17.03 23.62 8.31
CA THR A 148 16.02 24.39 9.03
C THR A 148 14.61 23.83 8.78
N ALA A 149 14.27 23.52 7.53
CA ALA A 149 12.96 22.94 7.19
C ALA A 149 12.79 21.51 7.75
N ALA A 150 13.82 20.66 7.64
CA ALA A 150 13.80 19.29 8.13
C ALA A 150 13.70 19.23 9.67
N LEU A 151 14.40 20.11 10.38
CA LEU A 151 14.35 20.21 11.84
C LEU A 151 13.00 20.71 12.35
N ALA A 152 12.32 21.57 11.59
CA ALA A 152 10.97 22.03 11.90
C ALA A 152 9.91 20.90 11.82
N ASN A 153 10.16 19.85 11.03
CA ASN A 153 9.33 18.66 10.98
C ASN A 153 9.59 17.75 12.20
N THR A 154 9.15 18.16 13.39
CA THR A 154 9.24 17.34 14.61
C THR A 154 8.34 16.11 14.54
N PRO A 155 8.59 15.05 15.35
CA PRO A 155 7.69 13.91 15.44
C PRO A 155 6.24 14.30 15.75
N SER A 156 6.03 15.29 16.62
CA SER A 156 4.69 15.79 16.94
C SER A 156 4.02 16.45 15.73
N LEU A 157 4.74 17.30 14.98
CA LEU A 157 4.20 17.94 13.79
C LEU A 157 3.83 16.93 12.70
N LEU A 158 4.65 15.88 12.53
CA LEU A 158 4.37 14.80 11.58
C LEU A 158 3.15 13.97 12.00
N ALA A 159 2.97 13.72 13.29
CA ALA A 159 1.78 13.08 13.83
C ALA A 159 0.53 13.97 13.64
N ASP A 160 0.67 15.29 13.75
CA ASP A 160 -0.42 16.26 13.52
C ASP A 160 -0.86 16.25 12.05
N ARG A 161 0.09 16.23 11.11
CA ARG A 161 -0.19 16.09 9.67
C ARG A 161 -0.88 14.78 9.32
N ALA A 162 -0.53 13.67 9.99
CA ALA A 162 -1.24 12.41 9.81
C ALA A 162 -2.67 12.44 10.36
N ARG A 163 -2.93 13.19 11.44
CA ARG A 163 -4.29 13.45 11.91
C ARG A 163 -5.06 14.34 10.93
N GLU A 164 -4.42 15.37 10.38
CA GLU A 164 -5.01 16.19 9.32
C GLU A 164 -5.37 15.35 8.10
N LEU A 165 -4.50 14.43 7.66
CA LEU A 165 -4.82 13.50 6.58
C LEU A 165 -6.08 12.69 6.89
N ALA A 166 -6.14 12.10 8.09
CA ALA A 166 -7.29 11.32 8.53
C ALA A 166 -8.57 12.17 8.56
N ASP A 167 -8.49 13.42 9.04
CA ASP A 167 -9.62 14.35 9.08
C ASP A 167 -10.09 14.76 7.68
N ILE A 168 -9.18 14.86 6.70
CA ILE A 168 -9.55 15.14 5.31
C ILE A 168 -10.33 13.97 4.73
N ILE A 169 -9.83 12.75 4.87
CA ILE A 169 -10.38 11.57 4.21
C ILE A 169 -11.50 10.88 5.01
N GLY A 170 -11.85 11.40 6.19
CA GLY A 170 -12.93 10.90 7.04
C GLY A 170 -12.56 9.75 7.98
N GLY A 171 -11.26 9.49 8.18
CA GLY A 171 -10.76 8.47 9.10
C GLY A 171 -9.37 7.96 8.72
N ARG A 172 -8.86 7.01 9.51
CA ARG A 172 -7.64 6.27 9.14
C ARG A 172 -7.99 5.17 8.14
N ILE A 173 -7.25 5.09 7.04
CA ILE A 173 -7.34 3.96 6.12
C ILE A 173 -6.68 2.76 6.77
N SER A 174 -7.52 1.83 7.19
CA SER A 174 -7.14 0.60 7.88
C SER A 174 -6.65 -0.51 6.93
N VAL A 175 -6.88 -0.36 5.62
CA VAL A 175 -6.52 -1.34 4.60
C VAL A 175 -6.32 -0.68 3.23
N LEU A 176 -5.22 -0.98 2.55
CA LEU A 176 -4.94 -0.58 1.16
C LEU A 176 -5.03 -1.79 0.22
N PRO A 177 -5.50 -1.65 -1.03
CA PRO A 177 -5.52 -2.76 -1.99
C PRO A 177 -4.16 -3.45 -2.09
N PRO A 178 -4.09 -4.79 -2.18
CA PRO A 178 -2.81 -5.48 -2.33
C PRO A 178 -2.03 -5.00 -3.56
N ASP A 179 -2.75 -4.57 -4.59
CA ASP A 179 -2.22 -4.04 -5.84
C ASP A 179 -1.48 -2.71 -5.64
N ALA A 180 -1.71 -1.98 -4.54
CA ALA A 180 -0.94 -0.78 -4.21
C ALA A 180 0.57 -1.05 -4.05
N ARG A 181 0.98 -2.33 -3.91
CA ARG A 181 2.38 -2.75 -4.00
C ARG A 181 3.06 -2.31 -5.32
N HIS A 182 2.29 -2.14 -6.40
CA HIS A 182 2.80 -1.67 -7.69
C HIS A 182 3.35 -0.24 -7.66
N VAL A 183 3.02 0.53 -6.62
CA VAL A 183 3.52 1.89 -6.38
C VAL A 183 4.17 2.02 -5.01
N ASP A 184 4.65 0.90 -4.43
CA ASP A 184 5.21 0.84 -3.07
C ASP A 184 4.26 1.45 -2.02
N TYR A 185 2.94 1.34 -2.23
CA TYR A 185 1.92 1.99 -1.39
C TYR A 185 2.07 3.52 -1.27
N ASN A 186 2.82 4.17 -2.17
CA ASN A 186 2.99 5.61 -2.25
C ASN A 186 1.88 6.20 -3.12
N LEU A 187 0.76 6.55 -2.50
CA LEU A 187 -0.46 6.99 -3.17
C LEU A 187 -1.16 8.10 -2.40
N VAL A 188 -2.01 8.85 -3.09
CA VAL A 188 -2.90 9.86 -2.49
C VAL A 188 -4.27 9.20 -2.24
N PRO A 189 -4.77 9.17 -1.00
CA PRO A 189 -6.11 8.66 -0.71
C PRO A 189 -7.19 9.71 -0.98
N LEU A 190 -8.29 9.31 -1.61
CA LEU A 190 -9.47 10.14 -1.82
C LEU A 190 -10.72 9.31 -1.51
N THR A 191 -11.38 9.60 -0.40
CA THR A 191 -12.61 8.88 -0.03
C THR A 191 -13.77 9.44 -0.86
N ILE A 192 -14.42 8.59 -1.67
CA ILE A 192 -15.58 8.96 -2.50
C ILE A 192 -16.90 8.43 -1.94
N ALA A 193 -16.83 7.44 -1.05
CA ALA A 193 -17.97 6.89 -0.33
C ALA A 193 -17.54 6.45 1.06
N GLU A 194 -18.48 6.51 2.00
CA GLU A 194 -18.33 6.02 3.37
C GLU A 194 -19.06 4.69 3.52
N GLY A 195 -18.62 3.86 4.47
CA GLY A 195 -19.26 2.57 4.74
C GLY A 195 -18.82 1.42 3.83
N CYS A 196 -19.32 0.23 4.13
CA CYS A 196 -19.18 -0.97 3.31
C CYS A 196 -20.55 -1.63 3.20
N LEU A 197 -20.91 -2.14 2.00
CA LEU A 197 -22.17 -2.86 1.81
C LEU A 197 -22.26 -4.08 2.73
N TYR A 198 -21.13 -4.77 2.92
CA TYR A 198 -21.08 -5.98 3.71
C TYR A 198 -20.57 -5.70 5.12
N LYS A 199 -21.30 -6.25 6.10
CA LYS A 199 -20.89 -6.22 7.51
C LYS A 199 -20.31 -7.58 7.94
N CYS A 200 -19.47 -8.21 7.09
CA CYS A 200 -18.92 -9.57 7.25
C CYS A 200 -18.28 -9.82 8.63
N ARG A 201 -18.68 -10.84 9.39
CA ARG A 201 -18.28 -11.02 10.80
C ARG A 201 -16.77 -11.04 11.06
N PHE A 202 -15.97 -11.55 10.11
CA PHE A 202 -14.51 -11.63 10.26
C PHE A 202 -13.78 -10.29 10.06
N CYS A 203 -14.40 -9.31 9.40
CA CYS A 203 -13.71 -8.08 9.03
C CYS A 203 -13.50 -7.19 10.27
N LYS A 204 -12.22 -7.02 10.67
CA LYS A 204 -11.79 -6.17 11.79
C LYS A 204 -11.60 -4.69 11.40
N VAL A 205 -11.80 -4.39 10.11
CA VAL A 205 -11.45 -3.13 9.46
C VAL A 205 -12.65 -2.17 9.40
N LYS A 206 -13.87 -2.69 9.63
CA LYS A 206 -15.16 -1.99 9.45
C LYS A 206 -15.30 -0.67 10.23
N ASN A 207 -15.99 0.28 9.61
CA ASN A 207 -16.76 1.30 10.31
C ASN A 207 -18.24 0.88 10.44
N SER A 208 -18.99 1.46 11.39
CA SER A 208 -20.42 1.15 11.62
C SER A 208 -21.37 1.88 10.66
N ALA A 209 -20.85 2.79 9.85
CA ALA A 209 -21.61 3.70 9.01
C ALA A 209 -22.35 2.96 7.87
N PRO A 210 -23.58 3.38 7.52
CA PRO A 210 -24.22 2.93 6.28
C PRO A 210 -23.45 3.43 5.06
N PHE A 211 -23.62 2.75 3.92
CA PHE A 211 -23.02 3.21 2.68
C PHE A 211 -23.59 4.57 2.27
N ARG A 212 -22.72 5.54 1.96
CA ARG A 212 -23.10 6.88 1.49
C ARG A 212 -22.06 7.40 0.50
N GLU A 213 -22.52 7.81 -0.67
CA GLU A 213 -21.69 8.58 -1.60
C GLU A 213 -21.42 9.97 -1.05
N LYS A 214 -20.18 10.44 -1.18
CA LYS A 214 -19.87 11.85 -0.99
C LYS A 214 -20.39 12.65 -2.19
N THR A 215 -20.82 13.86 -1.92
CA THR A 215 -21.15 14.84 -2.94
C THR A 215 -19.91 15.30 -3.69
N ARG A 216 -20.11 15.87 -4.89
CA ARG A 216 -19.01 16.43 -5.69
C ARG A 216 -18.27 17.55 -4.96
N ASP A 217 -18.97 18.35 -4.15
CA ASP A 217 -18.35 19.44 -3.38
C ASP A 217 -17.55 18.92 -2.19
N GLU A 218 -18.00 17.86 -1.51
CA GLU A 218 -17.19 17.15 -0.51
C GLU A 218 -15.90 16.59 -1.13
N ILE A 219 -15.96 16.06 -2.35
CA ILE A 219 -14.79 15.56 -3.08
C ILE A 219 -13.85 16.71 -3.45
N ARG A 220 -14.35 17.81 -4.00
CA ARG A 220 -13.52 19.00 -4.32
C ARG A 220 -12.85 19.58 -3.10
N LEU A 221 -13.56 19.67 -1.98
CA LEU A 221 -12.99 20.13 -0.71
C LEU A 221 -11.87 19.20 -0.24
N GLN A 222 -12.06 17.87 -0.32
CA GLN A 222 -11.00 16.91 -0.02
C GLN A 222 -9.79 17.11 -0.94
N LEU A 223 -10.00 17.22 -2.25
CA LEU A 223 -8.92 17.43 -3.23
C LEU A 223 -8.11 18.69 -2.91
N ALA A 224 -8.77 19.81 -2.64
CA ALA A 224 -8.09 21.06 -2.29
C ALA A 224 -7.24 20.93 -1.01
N ARG A 225 -7.79 20.27 0.03
CA ARG A 225 -7.07 20.04 1.30
C ARG A 225 -5.92 19.05 1.13
N LEU A 226 -6.10 17.98 0.35
CA LEU A 226 -5.04 17.03 0.00
C LEU A 226 -3.93 17.73 -0.80
N LYS A 227 -4.28 18.58 -1.77
CA LYS A 227 -3.31 19.36 -2.55
C LYS A 227 -2.45 20.23 -1.63
N SER A 228 -3.08 20.90 -0.66
CA SER A 228 -2.37 21.68 0.36
C SER A 228 -1.49 20.82 1.29
N LEU A 229 -1.96 19.64 1.70
CA LEU A 229 -1.24 18.78 2.63
C LEU A 229 -0.02 18.09 2.00
N TYR A 230 -0.13 17.66 0.74
CA TYR A 230 0.97 17.06 -0.02
C TYR A 230 1.91 18.13 -0.59
N ALA A 231 1.38 19.34 -0.86
CA ALA A 231 2.14 20.53 -1.23
C ALA A 231 3.19 20.25 -2.32
N ARG A 232 4.46 20.59 -2.08
CA ARG A 232 5.54 20.47 -3.06
C ARG A 232 5.85 19.03 -3.42
N ASP A 233 5.45 18.08 -2.58
CA ASP A 233 5.75 16.67 -2.77
C ASP A 233 4.78 15.96 -3.71
N LEU A 234 3.67 16.60 -4.13
CA LEU A 234 2.71 16.01 -5.06
C LEU A 234 3.34 15.49 -6.35
N VAL A 235 4.40 16.14 -6.84
CA VAL A 235 5.14 15.71 -8.03
C VAL A 235 5.67 14.27 -7.90
N ASN A 236 5.92 13.80 -6.68
CA ASN A 236 6.36 12.43 -6.37
C ASN A 236 5.20 11.42 -6.25
N TYR A 237 3.99 11.80 -6.65
CA TYR A 237 2.81 10.94 -6.64
C TYR A 237 2.22 10.83 -8.04
N ASN A 238 1.97 9.59 -8.45
CA ASN A 238 1.29 9.25 -9.70
C ASN A 238 0.10 8.29 -9.45
N ALA A 239 -0.28 8.11 -8.18
CA ALA A 239 -1.19 7.05 -7.76
C ALA A 239 -2.32 7.60 -6.89
N LEU A 240 -3.54 7.20 -7.22
CA LEU A 240 -4.77 7.53 -6.49
C LEU A 240 -5.38 6.27 -5.89
N PHE A 241 -5.77 6.34 -4.63
CA PHE A 241 -6.65 5.33 -4.04
C PHE A 241 -8.02 5.94 -3.80
N LEU A 242 -9.03 5.46 -4.53
CA LEU A 242 -10.42 5.79 -4.24
C LEU A 242 -10.83 5.00 -3.00
N GLY A 243 -10.79 5.71 -1.88
CA GLY A 243 -10.66 5.15 -0.54
C GLY A 243 -11.88 4.40 -0.01
N GLU A 244 -11.70 3.89 1.21
CA GLU A 244 -12.60 2.98 1.94
C GLU A 244 -12.78 1.60 1.28
N HIS A 245 -13.73 0.80 1.77
CA HIS A 245 -13.77 -0.65 1.55
C HIS A 245 -14.55 -1.12 0.31
N ASP A 246 -15.38 -0.27 -0.30
CA ASP A 246 -16.24 -0.67 -1.44
C ASP A 246 -16.53 0.53 -2.37
N ALA A 247 -15.47 1.23 -2.79
CA ALA A 247 -15.58 2.39 -3.67
C ALA A 247 -16.24 2.07 -5.02
N LEU A 248 -16.14 0.82 -5.51
CA LEU A 248 -16.83 0.38 -6.73
C LEU A 248 -18.36 0.47 -6.63
N GLN A 249 -18.93 0.47 -5.43
CA GLN A 249 -20.37 0.61 -5.23
C GLN A 249 -20.89 2.02 -5.54
N ALA A 250 -20.01 3.03 -5.57
CA ALA A 250 -20.40 4.38 -5.95
C ALA A 250 -20.89 4.43 -7.41
N SER A 251 -21.72 5.42 -7.72
CA SER A 251 -22.22 5.67 -9.06
C SER A 251 -21.05 5.83 -10.06
N PRO A 252 -21.15 5.26 -11.27
CA PRO A 252 -20.12 5.43 -12.30
C PRO A 252 -19.76 6.90 -12.53
N GLU A 253 -20.76 7.78 -12.51
CA GLU A 253 -20.61 9.22 -12.64
C GLU A 253 -19.75 9.84 -11.54
N LEU A 254 -19.84 9.35 -10.31
CA LEU A 254 -19.03 9.84 -9.18
C LEU A 254 -17.61 9.32 -9.24
N ILE A 255 -17.41 8.03 -9.56
CA ILE A 255 -16.07 7.42 -9.72
C ILE A 255 -15.28 8.17 -10.79
N LEU A 256 -15.87 8.33 -11.97
CA LEU A 256 -15.23 9.01 -13.10
C LEU A 256 -14.97 10.49 -12.78
N PHE A 257 -15.93 11.18 -12.16
CA PHE A 257 -15.75 12.56 -11.72
C PHE A 257 -14.59 12.71 -10.73
N ALA A 258 -14.52 11.85 -9.71
CA ALA A 258 -13.48 11.92 -8.69
C ALA A 258 -12.09 11.67 -9.28
N MET A 259 -11.98 10.71 -10.21
CA MET A 259 -10.75 10.43 -10.94
C MET A 259 -10.31 11.63 -11.80
N ASP A 260 -11.21 12.14 -12.63
CA ASP A 260 -10.89 13.23 -13.56
C ASP A 260 -10.51 14.51 -12.79
N GLU A 261 -11.22 14.83 -11.72
CA GLU A 261 -10.90 15.97 -10.85
C GLU A 261 -9.60 15.77 -10.09
N ALA A 262 -9.31 14.56 -9.59
CA ALA A 262 -8.04 14.29 -8.90
C ALA A 262 -6.84 14.42 -9.85
N PHE A 263 -6.94 13.89 -11.07
CA PHE A 263 -5.88 14.00 -12.08
C PHE A 263 -5.60 15.46 -12.44
N ARG A 264 -6.66 16.28 -12.55
CA ARG A 264 -6.56 17.71 -12.80
C ARG A 264 -6.01 18.49 -11.60
N GLU A 265 -6.51 18.22 -10.39
CA GLU A 265 -6.13 18.98 -9.20
C GLU A 265 -4.72 18.60 -8.70
N PHE A 266 -4.29 17.36 -8.86
CA PHE A 266 -2.95 16.93 -8.43
C PHE A 266 -1.89 17.04 -9.50
N ASP A 267 -2.27 17.53 -10.70
CA ASP A 267 -1.35 17.70 -11.83
C ASP A 267 -0.57 16.41 -12.11
N PHE A 268 -1.24 15.25 -12.02
CA PHE A 268 -0.57 13.94 -12.11
C PHE A 268 0.18 13.75 -13.43
N ALA A 269 -0.27 14.39 -14.51
CA ALA A 269 0.44 14.42 -15.78
C ALA A 269 1.87 14.98 -15.68
N ASP A 270 2.13 15.85 -14.70
CA ASP A 270 3.43 16.45 -14.42
C ASP A 270 4.24 15.69 -13.36
N SER A 271 3.76 14.51 -12.91
CA SER A 271 4.52 13.67 -11.98
C SER A 271 5.86 13.27 -12.57
N VAL A 272 6.90 13.28 -11.74
CA VAL A 272 8.24 12.76 -12.10
C VAL A 272 8.28 11.23 -12.12
N ILE A 273 7.17 10.57 -11.74
CA ILE A 273 7.04 9.11 -11.76
C ILE A 273 6.06 8.70 -12.86
N ASP A 274 6.57 7.95 -13.82
CA ASP A 274 5.81 7.48 -14.97
C ASP A 274 4.68 6.52 -14.58
N GLY A 275 3.57 6.62 -15.32
CA GLY A 275 2.51 5.62 -15.35
C GLY A 275 1.52 5.76 -14.21
N HIS A 276 0.43 6.51 -14.44
CA HIS A 276 -0.58 6.73 -13.41
C HIS A 276 -1.28 5.43 -13.01
N ARG A 277 -1.63 5.33 -11.72
CA ARG A 277 -2.30 4.18 -11.15
C ARG A 277 -3.51 4.60 -10.33
N ILE A 278 -4.61 3.88 -10.49
CA ILE A 278 -5.80 4.07 -9.68
C ILE A 278 -6.11 2.75 -9.00
N PHE A 279 -6.42 2.81 -7.71
CA PHE A 279 -6.76 1.65 -6.91
C PHE A 279 -8.14 1.84 -6.29
N LEU A 280 -8.95 0.79 -6.26
CA LEU A 280 -10.20 0.76 -5.51
C LEU A 280 -10.55 -0.66 -5.08
N PHE A 281 -11.26 -0.76 -3.96
CA PHE A 281 -11.92 -1.99 -3.56
C PHE A 281 -13.33 -2.09 -4.15
N GLY A 282 -13.78 -3.32 -4.35
CA GLY A 282 -15.16 -3.63 -4.68
C GLY A 282 -15.65 -4.90 -3.98
N SER A 283 -16.95 -4.95 -3.77
CA SER A 283 -17.69 -6.16 -3.41
C SER A 283 -18.16 -6.97 -4.62
N VAL A 284 -18.59 -8.21 -4.37
CA VAL A 284 -19.27 -9.07 -5.37
C VAL A 284 -20.50 -8.35 -5.94
N THR A 285 -21.33 -7.77 -5.08
CA THR A 285 -22.56 -7.07 -5.47
C THR A 285 -22.24 -5.81 -6.29
N SER A 286 -21.27 -4.99 -5.86
CA SER A 286 -20.89 -3.80 -6.61
C SER A 286 -20.39 -4.16 -8.01
N LEU A 287 -19.55 -5.19 -8.16
CA LEU A 287 -19.08 -5.65 -9.46
C LEU A 287 -20.20 -6.15 -10.38
N LEU A 288 -21.11 -6.96 -9.85
CA LEU A 288 -22.23 -7.50 -10.62
C LEU A 288 -23.21 -6.41 -11.07
N ASN A 289 -23.36 -5.36 -10.26
CA ASN A 289 -24.22 -4.21 -10.57
C ASN A 289 -23.52 -3.13 -11.40
N ALA A 290 -22.19 -3.08 -11.42
CA ALA A 290 -21.43 -2.10 -12.16
C ALA A 290 -21.70 -2.25 -13.67
N PRO A 291 -22.19 -1.21 -14.37
CA PRO A 291 -22.53 -1.31 -15.77
C PRO A 291 -21.29 -1.37 -16.66
N GLU A 292 -21.40 -2.01 -17.83
CA GLU A 292 -20.28 -2.15 -18.77
C GLU A 292 -19.66 -0.81 -19.18
N ARG A 293 -20.49 0.24 -19.30
CA ARG A 293 -20.05 1.61 -19.61
C ARG A 293 -18.97 2.13 -18.65
N LEU A 294 -19.00 1.73 -17.37
CA LEU A 294 -18.00 2.16 -16.40
C LEU A 294 -16.61 1.67 -16.84
N PHE A 295 -16.48 0.39 -17.16
CA PHE A 295 -15.21 -0.20 -17.56
C PHE A 295 -14.70 0.34 -18.90
N GLN A 296 -15.61 0.58 -19.87
CA GLN A 296 -15.25 1.25 -21.12
C GLN A 296 -14.68 2.64 -20.90
N GLU A 297 -15.28 3.40 -19.98
CA GLU A 297 -14.86 4.75 -19.65
C GLU A 297 -13.57 4.79 -18.82
N LEU A 298 -13.35 3.81 -17.94
CA LEU A 298 -12.08 3.64 -17.22
C LEU A 298 -10.93 3.27 -18.17
N ASP A 299 -11.15 2.37 -19.13
CA ASP A 299 -10.10 1.90 -20.05
C ASP A 299 -9.61 2.99 -21.01
N ARG A 300 -10.47 3.98 -21.31
CA ARG A 300 -10.16 5.15 -22.15
C ARG A 300 -9.39 6.25 -21.43
N ARG A 301 -9.39 6.26 -20.10
CA ARG A 301 -8.74 7.30 -19.29
C ARG A 301 -7.24 7.01 -19.12
N PRO A 302 -6.42 8.05 -18.91
CA PRO A 302 -4.99 7.87 -18.71
C PRO A 302 -4.69 7.06 -17.44
N GLY A 303 -3.68 6.21 -17.52
CA GLY A 303 -3.23 5.38 -16.40
C GLY A 303 -3.79 3.95 -16.45
N PHE A 304 -3.59 3.23 -15.35
CA PHE A 304 -4.01 1.84 -15.21
C PHE A 304 -4.78 1.67 -13.90
N THR A 305 -5.97 1.07 -13.99
CA THR A 305 -6.89 0.93 -12.86
C THR A 305 -6.87 -0.49 -12.33
N PHE A 306 -6.60 -0.64 -11.04
CA PHE A 306 -6.70 -1.89 -10.29
C PHE A 306 -7.97 -1.89 -9.44
N ILE A 307 -8.78 -2.93 -9.60
CA ILE A 307 -10.03 -3.10 -8.86
C ILE A 307 -9.98 -4.43 -8.13
N ASN A 308 -9.83 -4.37 -6.82
CA ASN A 308 -9.67 -5.55 -5.99
C ASN A 308 -11.00 -5.99 -5.37
N ILE A 309 -11.44 -7.20 -5.69
CA ILE A 309 -12.73 -7.74 -5.27
C ILE A 309 -12.57 -8.72 -4.11
N GLY A 310 -13.26 -8.46 -3.01
CA GLY A 310 -13.43 -9.45 -1.95
C GLY A 310 -14.37 -10.57 -2.40
N LEU A 311 -13.84 -11.75 -2.70
CA LEU A 311 -14.63 -12.99 -2.87
C LEU A 311 -14.67 -13.84 -1.59
N GLU A 312 -13.56 -13.88 -0.85
CA GLU A 312 -13.32 -14.55 0.43
C GLU A 312 -13.35 -16.07 0.36
N SER A 313 -14.35 -16.67 -0.28
CA SER A 313 -14.49 -18.11 -0.48
C SER A 313 -15.40 -18.40 -1.67
N ALA A 314 -15.27 -19.59 -2.26
CA ALA A 314 -16.24 -20.15 -3.22
C ALA A 314 -17.10 -21.26 -2.60
N ASP A 315 -16.95 -21.50 -1.31
CA ASP A 315 -17.66 -22.52 -0.54
C ASP A 315 -18.76 -21.91 0.33
N GLY A 316 -19.98 -22.46 0.23
CA GLY A 316 -21.18 -21.92 0.88
C GLY A 316 -21.13 -21.97 2.40
N GLU A 317 -20.62 -23.05 2.98
CA GLU A 317 -20.46 -23.19 4.44
C GLU A 317 -19.48 -22.15 4.97
N THR A 318 -18.36 -21.95 4.27
CA THR A 318 -17.38 -20.94 4.61
C THR A 318 -17.95 -19.53 4.51
N LEU A 319 -18.66 -19.20 3.43
CA LEU A 319 -19.32 -17.90 3.25
C LEU A 319 -20.32 -17.62 4.39
N ALA A 320 -21.14 -18.63 4.73
CA ALA A 320 -22.09 -18.56 5.83
C ALA A 320 -21.36 -18.32 7.16
N ARG A 321 -20.24 -19.00 7.42
CA ARG A 321 -19.40 -18.83 8.62
C ARG A 321 -18.74 -17.45 8.69
N LEU A 322 -18.27 -16.91 7.57
CA LEU A 322 -17.71 -15.55 7.48
C LEU A 322 -18.80 -14.47 7.60
N GLY A 323 -20.07 -14.85 7.42
CA GLY A 323 -21.20 -13.92 7.40
C GLY A 323 -21.17 -13.01 6.18
N LYS A 324 -20.66 -13.49 5.05
CA LYS A 324 -20.66 -12.75 3.79
C LYS A 324 -22.03 -12.96 3.12
N PRO A 325 -22.79 -11.89 2.83
CA PRO A 325 -24.18 -11.99 2.38
C PRO A 325 -24.26 -12.24 0.85
N VAL A 326 -23.61 -13.30 0.36
CA VAL A 326 -23.59 -13.68 -1.06
C VAL A 326 -23.67 -15.19 -1.20
N SER A 327 -24.28 -15.64 -2.29
CA SER A 327 -24.37 -17.04 -2.68
C SER A 327 -23.13 -17.52 -3.43
N VAL A 328 -22.92 -18.84 -3.46
CA VAL A 328 -21.86 -19.48 -4.28
C VAL A 328 -22.03 -19.14 -5.77
N ARG A 329 -23.29 -19.00 -6.24
CA ARG A 329 -23.58 -18.60 -7.60
C ARG A 329 -23.06 -17.19 -7.88
N GLU A 330 -23.35 -16.22 -7.02
CA GLU A 330 -22.86 -14.84 -7.18
C GLU A 330 -21.34 -14.77 -7.16
N ILE A 331 -20.66 -15.57 -6.33
CA ILE A 331 -19.19 -15.69 -6.38
C ILE A 331 -18.73 -16.18 -7.76
N GLY A 332 -19.36 -17.23 -8.29
CA GLY A 332 -19.03 -17.76 -9.62
C GLY A 332 -19.28 -16.75 -10.75
N ASP A 333 -20.38 -16.02 -10.68
CA ASP A 333 -20.75 -15.00 -11.66
C ASP A 333 -19.78 -13.80 -11.58
N ALA A 334 -19.43 -13.36 -10.37
CA ALA A 334 -18.45 -12.30 -10.16
C ALA A 334 -17.06 -12.70 -10.65
N PHE A 335 -16.61 -13.93 -10.34
CA PHE A 335 -15.33 -14.43 -10.86
C PHE A 335 -15.32 -14.50 -12.39
N THR A 336 -16.42 -14.93 -13.01
CA THR A 336 -16.56 -14.93 -14.47
C THR A 336 -16.49 -13.51 -15.04
N ARG A 337 -17.12 -12.54 -14.39
CA ARG A 337 -17.07 -11.11 -14.75
C ARG A 337 -15.67 -10.53 -14.62
N ILE A 338 -14.93 -10.87 -13.55
CA ILE A 338 -13.51 -10.51 -13.37
C ILE A 338 -12.68 -10.96 -14.57
N GLN A 339 -12.80 -12.24 -14.96
CA GLN A 339 -12.04 -12.77 -16.10
C GLN A 339 -12.39 -12.05 -17.41
N LYS A 340 -13.70 -11.86 -17.67
CA LYS A 340 -14.16 -11.16 -18.88
C LYS A 340 -13.60 -9.73 -18.98
N ILE A 341 -13.60 -8.98 -17.88
CA ILE A 341 -13.06 -7.61 -17.85
C ILE A 341 -11.55 -7.63 -18.11
N ASN A 342 -10.81 -8.53 -17.48
CA ASN A 342 -9.37 -8.66 -17.69
C ASN A 342 -8.98 -9.03 -19.12
N GLU A 343 -9.84 -9.79 -19.82
CA GLU A 343 -9.67 -10.13 -21.23
C GLU A 343 -10.06 -8.99 -22.17
N SER A 344 -11.06 -8.19 -21.79
CA SER A 344 -11.67 -7.18 -22.66
C SER A 344 -10.97 -5.82 -22.60
N TYR A 345 -10.35 -5.48 -21.46
CA TYR A 345 -9.80 -4.15 -21.21
C TYR A 345 -8.30 -4.20 -20.95
N SER A 346 -7.57 -3.29 -21.60
CA SER A 346 -6.12 -3.26 -21.57
C SER A 346 -5.60 -2.55 -20.32
N ASN A 347 -6.25 -1.46 -19.92
CA ASN A 347 -5.84 -0.55 -18.85
C ASN A 347 -6.54 -0.82 -17.51
N ILE A 348 -7.23 -1.95 -17.38
CA ILE A 348 -7.92 -2.36 -16.14
C ILE A 348 -7.43 -3.73 -15.73
N GLU A 349 -7.08 -3.92 -14.47
CA GLU A 349 -6.92 -5.25 -13.87
C GLU A 349 -7.87 -5.43 -12.68
N MET A 350 -8.78 -6.39 -12.85
CA MET A 350 -9.63 -6.90 -11.80
C MET A 350 -8.88 -8.01 -11.05
N THR A 351 -8.72 -7.88 -9.74
CA THR A 351 -8.08 -8.88 -8.89
C THR A 351 -9.06 -9.41 -7.85
N ALA A 352 -8.75 -10.53 -7.22
CA ALA A 352 -9.63 -11.16 -6.24
C ALA A 352 -8.90 -11.53 -4.96
N ASN A 353 -9.56 -11.35 -3.81
CA ASN A 353 -9.06 -11.80 -2.51
C ASN A 353 -9.86 -12.99 -1.99
N PHE A 354 -9.14 -14.02 -1.55
CA PHE A 354 -9.66 -15.14 -0.75
C PHE A 354 -9.08 -15.09 0.66
N VAL A 355 -9.78 -15.68 1.63
CA VAL A 355 -9.26 -15.81 2.99
C VAL A 355 -8.46 -17.11 3.16
N MET A 356 -7.67 -17.19 4.23
CA MET A 356 -6.92 -18.39 4.59
C MET A 356 -6.87 -18.56 6.11
N ALA A 357 -7.27 -19.73 6.60
CA ALA A 357 -7.11 -20.14 7.99
C ALA A 357 -7.14 -21.66 8.12
N ASP A 358 -6.60 -22.14 9.24
CA ASP A 358 -6.44 -23.58 9.53
C ASP A 358 -7.78 -24.26 9.85
N ASP A 359 -8.75 -23.48 10.31
CA ASP A 359 -10.02 -23.96 10.84
C ASP A 359 -11.18 -23.81 9.85
N LEU A 360 -10.93 -23.45 8.58
CA LEU A 360 -11.98 -23.30 7.57
C LEU A 360 -12.60 -24.65 7.16
N PRO A 361 -13.86 -24.69 6.72
CA PRO A 361 -14.50 -25.89 6.19
C PRO A 361 -13.64 -26.60 5.13
N GLY A 362 -13.64 -27.94 5.15
CA GLY A 362 -12.76 -28.74 4.29
C GLY A 362 -12.93 -28.51 2.79
N ASN A 363 -14.11 -28.04 2.35
CA ASN A 363 -14.40 -27.73 0.96
C ASN A 363 -13.96 -26.32 0.52
N HIS A 364 -13.45 -25.48 1.44
CA HIS A 364 -13.01 -24.12 1.15
C HIS A 364 -11.97 -24.03 0.03
N TYR A 365 -10.82 -24.70 0.19
CA TYR A 365 -9.74 -24.67 -0.80
C TYR A 365 -10.09 -25.43 -2.10
N PRO A 366 -10.72 -26.62 -2.06
CA PRO A 366 -11.24 -27.27 -3.27
C PRO A 366 -12.16 -26.36 -4.11
N ALA A 367 -13.09 -25.64 -3.46
CA ALA A 367 -14.00 -24.74 -4.17
C ALA A 367 -13.25 -23.55 -4.82
N ILE A 368 -12.22 -23.02 -4.15
CA ILE A 368 -11.39 -21.95 -4.73
C ILE A 368 -10.59 -22.48 -5.93
N LEU A 369 -9.97 -23.66 -5.81
CA LEU A 369 -9.24 -24.29 -6.92
C LEU A 369 -10.13 -24.55 -8.13
N HIS A 370 -11.40 -24.89 -7.91
CA HIS A 370 -12.34 -25.01 -9.01
C HIS A 370 -12.45 -23.71 -9.82
N LEU A 371 -12.46 -22.54 -9.16
CA LEU A 371 -12.47 -21.24 -9.85
C LEU A 371 -11.13 -20.91 -10.53
N ILE A 372 -10.03 -20.95 -9.77
CA ILE A 372 -8.74 -20.39 -10.22
C ILE A 372 -7.89 -21.36 -11.05
N ARG A 373 -8.30 -22.64 -11.15
CA ARG A 373 -7.61 -23.68 -11.91
C ARG A 373 -8.54 -24.40 -12.86
N ASP A 374 -9.63 -24.99 -12.38
CA ASP A 374 -10.41 -25.95 -13.17
C ASP A 374 -11.31 -25.28 -14.22
N ARG A 375 -11.80 -24.07 -13.93
CA ARG A 375 -12.62 -23.26 -14.87
C ARG A 375 -11.82 -22.51 -15.93
N LEU A 376 -10.52 -22.31 -15.71
CA LEU A 376 -9.65 -21.62 -16.66
C LEU A 376 -9.01 -22.67 -17.55
N THR A 377 -8.89 -22.47 -18.87
CA THR A 377 -8.24 -23.44 -19.77
C THR A 377 -6.73 -23.28 -19.85
N HIS A 378 -6.23 -22.06 -19.65
CA HIS A 378 -4.82 -21.69 -19.76
C HIS A 378 -4.40 -20.79 -18.61
N HIS A 379 -3.10 -20.65 -18.41
CA HIS A 379 -2.56 -19.62 -17.52
C HIS A 379 -2.91 -18.22 -18.06
N ARG A 380 -3.32 -17.32 -17.16
CA ARG A 380 -3.66 -15.94 -17.50
C ARG A 380 -2.57 -14.99 -16.98
N PRO A 381 -2.20 -13.95 -17.74
CA PRO A 381 -1.19 -12.98 -17.31
C PRO A 381 -1.76 -11.89 -16.38
N LYS A 382 -3.07 -11.64 -16.43
CA LYS A 382 -3.82 -10.66 -15.63
C LYS A 382 -4.83 -11.38 -14.74
N GLY A 383 -5.23 -10.72 -13.66
CA GLY A 383 -6.27 -11.22 -12.77
C GLY A 383 -5.70 -11.85 -11.51
N THR A 384 -4.72 -11.18 -10.92
CA THR A 384 -4.03 -11.66 -9.73
C THR A 384 -5.02 -12.06 -8.63
N VAL A 385 -4.76 -13.22 -8.02
CA VAL A 385 -5.49 -13.74 -6.86
C VAL A 385 -4.63 -13.59 -5.63
N TYR A 386 -5.20 -13.02 -4.58
CA TYR A 386 -4.54 -12.85 -3.32
C TYR A 386 -5.17 -13.70 -2.22
N PHE A 387 -4.33 -14.29 -1.37
CA PHE A 387 -4.77 -14.97 -0.16
C PHE A 387 -4.44 -14.14 1.08
N SER A 388 -5.47 -13.81 1.86
CA SER A 388 -5.37 -13.02 3.08
C SER A 388 -5.60 -13.91 4.31
N PRO A 389 -4.57 -14.08 5.16
CA PRO A 389 -4.71 -14.84 6.40
C PRO A 389 -5.69 -14.18 7.38
N LEU A 390 -6.58 -14.97 8.01
CA LEU A 390 -7.51 -14.43 9.02
C LEU A 390 -6.85 -14.21 10.38
N ALA A 391 -5.88 -15.05 10.74
CA ALA A 391 -5.18 -14.91 12.01
C ALA A 391 -4.13 -13.80 11.94
N PHE A 392 -4.22 -12.87 12.90
CA PHE A 392 -3.28 -11.77 13.06
C PHE A 392 -2.18 -12.19 14.04
N SER A 393 -0.95 -11.74 13.79
CA SER A 393 0.20 -11.96 14.68
C SER A 393 0.50 -13.43 15.02
N GLN A 394 0.18 -14.36 14.12
CA GLN A 394 0.38 -15.80 14.32
C GLN A 394 1.08 -16.44 13.10
N PRO A 395 2.35 -16.13 12.80
CA PRO A 395 3.03 -16.70 11.63
C PRO A 395 2.98 -18.24 11.67
N SER A 396 2.70 -18.88 10.53
CA SER A 396 2.54 -20.33 10.45
C SER A 396 3.20 -20.88 9.19
N ARG A 397 4.20 -21.75 9.40
CA ARG A 397 4.87 -22.48 8.31
C ARG A 397 3.91 -23.44 7.61
N ALA A 398 2.97 -24.04 8.35
CA ALA A 398 1.96 -24.91 7.76
C ALA A 398 1.07 -24.13 6.78
N ARG A 399 0.59 -22.95 7.17
CA ARG A 399 -0.19 -22.08 6.27
C ARG A 399 0.60 -21.61 5.06
N LEU A 400 1.90 -21.34 5.22
CA LEU A 400 2.76 -21.03 4.08
C LEU A 400 2.87 -22.21 3.10
N PHE A 401 2.96 -23.44 3.61
CA PHE A 401 2.96 -24.64 2.77
C PHE A 401 1.64 -24.81 2.02
N ASP A 402 0.51 -24.62 2.68
CA ASP A 402 -0.81 -24.68 2.02
C ASP A 402 -0.97 -23.57 0.97
N PHE A 403 -0.52 -22.35 1.26
CA PHE A 403 -0.44 -21.28 0.29
C PHE A 403 0.40 -21.66 -0.93
N ASN A 404 1.59 -22.25 -0.73
CA ASN A 404 2.46 -22.64 -1.84
C ASN A 404 1.79 -23.71 -2.73
N ARG A 405 1.03 -24.64 -2.14
CA ARG A 405 0.24 -25.62 -2.91
C ARG A 405 -0.84 -24.95 -3.76
N LEU A 406 -1.56 -23.98 -3.20
CA LEU A 406 -2.57 -23.20 -3.92
C LEU A 406 -1.94 -22.40 -5.06
N LYS A 407 -0.81 -21.75 -4.81
CA LYS A 407 -0.06 -20.96 -5.80
C LYS A 407 0.39 -21.82 -6.99
N VAL A 408 1.01 -22.98 -6.73
CA VAL A 408 1.48 -23.89 -7.79
C VAL A 408 0.31 -24.43 -8.62
N ALA A 409 -0.84 -24.68 -7.99
CA ALA A 409 -2.01 -25.20 -8.67
C ALA A 409 -2.78 -24.13 -9.48
N SER A 410 -2.64 -22.86 -9.14
CA SER A 410 -3.41 -21.75 -9.75
C SER A 410 -2.99 -21.48 -11.19
N ARG A 411 -3.97 -21.18 -12.05
CA ARG A 411 -3.74 -20.67 -13.42
C ARG A 411 -3.66 -19.14 -13.47
N LEU A 412 -3.76 -18.47 -12.32
CA LEU A 412 -3.64 -17.01 -12.17
C LEU A 412 -2.39 -16.65 -11.36
N PRO A 413 -1.80 -15.46 -11.54
CA PRO A 413 -0.79 -14.94 -10.63
C PRO A 413 -1.35 -14.98 -9.21
N THR A 414 -0.64 -15.62 -8.29
CA THR A 414 -1.15 -15.88 -6.93
C THR A 414 -0.15 -15.45 -5.88
N PHE A 415 -0.57 -14.58 -4.96
CA PHE A 415 0.28 -13.99 -3.92
C PHE A 415 -0.41 -13.94 -2.55
N LEU A 416 0.38 -13.82 -1.49
CA LEU A 416 -0.11 -13.47 -0.16
C LEU A 416 -0.43 -11.98 -0.12
N TYR A 417 -1.56 -11.64 0.49
CA TYR A 417 -1.91 -10.27 0.80
C TYR A 417 -1.60 -9.96 2.25
N ILE A 418 -0.56 -9.15 2.44
CA ILE A 418 -0.17 -8.58 3.72
C ILE A 418 -0.84 -7.21 3.85
N ILE A 419 -1.70 -7.06 4.87
CA ILE A 419 -2.49 -5.85 5.07
C ILE A 419 -1.59 -4.72 5.56
N GLN A 420 -1.51 -3.68 4.73
CA GLN A 420 -0.90 -2.40 5.07
C GLN A 420 -2.00 -1.35 5.23
N ARG A 421 -1.91 -0.56 6.29
CA ARG A 421 -2.73 0.63 6.53
C ARG A 421 -1.97 1.87 6.05
N LEU A 422 -2.66 3.00 5.85
CA LEU A 422 -2.00 4.24 5.47
C LEU A 422 -1.72 5.13 6.68
#